data_AF-A0AA97GKP5-F1
#
_entry.id   AF-A0AA97GKP5-F1
#
_cell.length_a   1.000
_cell.length_b   1.000
_cell.length_c   1.000
_cell.angle_alpha   90.00
_cell.angle_beta   90.00
_cell.angle_gamma   90.00
#
_symmetry.space_group_name_H-M   'P 1'
#
loop_
_entity.id
_entity.type
_entity.pdbx_description
1 polymer ?
#
loop_
_entity_poly.entity_id
_entity_poly.type
_entity_poly.pdbx_seq_one_letter_code
_entity_poly.pdbx_strand_id
1 'polypeptide(L)'
;MIYKIYFFYFFYLFPMWISKTLQPIYWEQQAQLTLFSISYVMMAIAGACSLLYAKGLSQIGTKHGLMVGFFLYGGGLVLRAYPTGMAIAVTSGLMAGMGASIIAIALKSLIFNIDKQEQNKVLLHTDNLSTIAQSLGAFIAGGLVTILSIIDQTPYRSALLISGVMVLIAIVAIPSLKIPKTEKPLVKKAPKKALHFFIFSIKQI
;
A
#
# COMPACT_ATOMS: atom_id res chain seq x y z
N MET A 1 2.60 -20.45 -4.02
CA MET A 1 2.32 -19.31 -3.12
C MET A 1 3.29 -18.15 -3.40
N ILE A 2 4.60 -18.41 -3.42
CA ILE A 2 5.66 -17.41 -3.67
C ILE A 2 5.41 -16.56 -4.94
N TYR A 3 5.17 -17.19 -6.10
CA TYR A 3 4.89 -16.45 -7.35
C TYR A 3 3.70 -15.48 -7.24
N LYS A 4 2.67 -15.82 -6.45
CA LYS A 4 1.53 -14.93 -6.22
C LYS A 4 1.92 -13.71 -5.38
N ILE A 5 2.83 -13.87 -4.43
CA ILE A 5 3.36 -12.74 -3.65
C ILE A 5 4.11 -11.79 -4.57
N TYR A 6 4.98 -12.30 -5.45
CA TYR A 6 5.68 -11.46 -6.44
C TYR A 6 4.71 -10.76 -7.38
N PHE A 7 3.68 -11.47 -7.85
CA PHE A 7 2.61 -10.87 -8.66
C PHE A 7 1.95 -9.70 -7.93
N PHE A 8 1.50 -9.87 -6.68
CA PHE A 8 0.86 -8.78 -5.94
C PHE A 8 1.82 -7.64 -5.62
N TYR A 9 3.08 -7.93 -5.29
CA TYR A 9 4.10 -6.89 -5.10
C TYR A 9 4.32 -6.08 -6.37
N PHE A 10 4.40 -6.74 -7.52
CA PHE A 10 4.57 -6.06 -8.80
C PHE A 10 3.36 -5.17 -9.11
N PHE A 11 2.14 -5.69 -9.03
CA PHE A 11 0.92 -4.90 -9.29
C PHE A 11 0.65 -3.81 -8.24
N TYR A 12 1.25 -3.90 -7.06
CA TYR A 12 1.25 -2.84 -6.06
C TYR A 12 2.28 -1.75 -6.38
N LEU A 13 3.52 -2.12 -6.69
CA LEU A 13 4.65 -1.18 -6.82
C LEU A 13 4.79 -0.59 -8.22
N PHE A 14 4.60 -1.39 -9.27
CA PHE A 14 4.85 -0.92 -10.64
C PHE A 14 3.90 0.23 -11.03
N PRO A 15 2.56 0.10 -10.88
CA PRO A 15 1.65 1.21 -11.20
C PRO A 15 1.75 2.37 -10.20
N MET A 16 2.14 2.09 -8.93
CA MET A 16 2.46 3.14 -7.96
C MET A 16 3.52 4.08 -8.52
N TRP A 17 4.62 3.54 -9.05
CA TRP A 17 5.74 4.35 -9.51
C TRP A 17 5.39 5.14 -10.78
N ILE A 18 4.55 4.60 -11.65
CA ILE A 18 3.96 5.39 -12.75
C ILE A 18 3.17 6.57 -12.16
N SER A 19 2.22 6.30 -11.28
CA SER A 19 1.35 7.31 -10.69
C SER A 19 2.13 8.39 -9.94
N LYS A 20 3.10 7.97 -9.11
CA LYS A 20 3.91 8.85 -8.25
C LYS A 20 4.80 9.77 -9.09
N THR A 21 5.33 9.30 -10.21
CA THR A 21 6.15 10.12 -11.12
C THR A 21 5.29 11.15 -11.85
N LEU A 22 4.10 10.77 -12.31
CA LEU A 22 3.25 11.64 -13.13
C LEU A 22 2.41 12.65 -12.33
N GLN A 23 1.98 12.28 -11.12
CA GLN A 23 1.08 13.13 -10.30
C GLN A 23 1.61 14.56 -10.08
N PRO A 24 2.83 14.78 -9.55
CA PRO A 24 3.30 16.15 -9.29
C PRO A 24 3.44 16.97 -10.58
N ILE A 25 3.88 16.34 -11.68
CA ILE A 25 4.01 17.00 -13.00
C ILE A 25 2.64 17.44 -13.50
N TYR A 26 1.65 16.54 -13.44
CA TYR A 26 0.30 16.83 -13.89
C TYR A 26 -0.37 17.91 -13.04
N TRP A 27 -0.22 17.85 -11.72
CA TRP A 27 -0.85 18.81 -10.82
C TRP A 27 -0.19 20.19 -10.92
N GLU A 28 1.11 20.26 -11.19
CA GLU A 28 1.80 21.50 -11.53
C GLU A 28 1.28 22.09 -12.85
N GLN A 29 1.10 21.27 -13.89
CA GLN A 29 0.51 21.73 -15.17
C GLN A 29 -0.90 22.31 -15.01
N GLN A 30 -1.64 21.90 -13.98
CA GLN A 30 -2.96 22.45 -13.65
C GLN A 30 -2.90 23.61 -12.64
N ALA A 31 -1.71 24.07 -12.26
CA ALA A 31 -1.47 25.07 -11.21
C ALA A 31 -2.06 24.70 -9.84
N GLN A 32 -2.04 23.40 -9.49
CA GLN A 32 -2.63 22.83 -8.27
C GLN A 32 -1.60 22.11 -7.39
N LEU A 33 -0.34 22.55 -7.40
CA LEU A 33 0.73 21.89 -6.62
C LEU A 33 0.46 21.89 -5.11
N THR A 34 -0.21 22.93 -4.58
CA THR A 34 -0.63 22.97 -3.17
C THR A 34 -1.55 21.81 -2.82
N LEU A 35 -2.48 21.44 -3.71
CA LEU A 35 -3.32 20.26 -3.50
C LEU A 35 -2.46 18.99 -3.44
N PHE A 36 -1.41 18.89 -4.25
CA PHE A 36 -0.52 17.72 -4.26
C PHE A 36 0.17 17.57 -2.90
N SER A 37 0.69 18.67 -2.36
CA SER A 37 1.28 18.70 -1.02
C SER A 37 0.28 18.25 0.05
N ILE A 38 -0.96 18.74 0.00
CA ILE A 38 -2.03 18.30 0.93
C ILE A 38 -2.28 16.80 0.81
N SER A 39 -2.42 16.29 -0.42
CA SER A 39 -2.62 14.86 -0.68
C SER A 39 -1.46 14.02 -0.13
N TYR A 40 -0.23 14.48 -0.30
CA TYR A 40 0.97 13.81 0.19
C TYR A 40 1.04 13.78 1.72
N VAL A 41 0.71 14.90 2.38
CA VAL A 41 0.62 14.98 3.85
C VAL A 41 -0.45 14.03 4.37
N MET A 42 -1.64 14.02 3.76
CA MET A 42 -2.72 13.13 4.17
C MET A 42 -2.36 11.65 3.97
N MET A 43 -1.64 11.32 2.90
CA MET A 43 -1.08 9.99 2.68
C MET A 43 -0.10 9.59 3.78
N ALA A 44 0.77 10.50 4.22
CA ALA A 44 1.72 10.25 5.32
C ALA A 44 0.99 10.04 6.66
N ILE A 45 -0.03 10.86 6.96
CA ILE A 45 -0.87 10.71 8.15
C ILE A 45 -1.56 9.33 8.13
N ALA A 46 -2.19 8.97 7.02
CA ALA A 46 -2.82 7.67 6.86
C ALA A 46 -1.80 6.52 7.06
N GLY A 47 -0.58 6.66 6.54
CA GLY A 47 0.50 5.69 6.74
C GLY A 47 0.98 5.58 8.19
N ALA A 48 1.07 6.70 8.91
CA ALA A 48 1.45 6.72 10.33
C ALA A 48 0.44 5.94 11.20
N CYS A 49 -0.83 5.89 10.79
CA CYS A 49 -1.88 5.10 11.44
C CYS A 49 -1.84 3.59 11.12
N SER A 50 -0.80 3.08 10.44
CA SER A 50 -0.68 1.68 10.00
C SER A 50 -0.84 0.64 11.12
N LEU A 51 -0.46 0.96 12.36
CA LEU A 51 -0.65 0.09 13.53
C LEU A 51 -2.13 -0.22 13.79
N LEU A 52 -3.03 0.74 13.55
CA LEU A 52 -4.48 0.54 13.69
C LEU A 52 -4.99 -0.44 12.64
N TYR A 53 -4.49 -0.33 11.42
CA TYR A 53 -4.86 -1.24 10.33
C TYR A 53 -4.34 -2.65 10.56
N ALA A 54 -3.16 -2.82 11.17
CA ALA A 54 -2.64 -4.15 11.52
C ALA A 54 -3.58 -4.90 12.48
N LYS A 55 -4.14 -4.19 13.47
CA LYS A 55 -5.13 -4.76 14.39
C LYS A 55 -6.40 -5.17 13.65
N GLY A 56 -6.94 -4.31 12.78
CA GLY A 56 -8.10 -4.63 11.95
C GLY A 56 -7.86 -5.83 11.03
N LEU A 57 -6.70 -5.85 10.36
CA LEU A 57 -6.29 -6.93 9.45
C LEU A 57 -6.24 -8.30 10.14
N SER A 58 -5.82 -8.33 11.42
CA SER A 58 -5.77 -9.57 12.20
C SER A 58 -7.15 -10.21 12.43
N GLN A 59 -8.23 -9.41 12.34
CA GLN A 59 -9.61 -9.87 12.51
C GLN A 59 -10.26 -10.31 11.19
N ILE A 60 -10.02 -9.56 10.10
CA ILE A 60 -10.63 -9.81 8.78
C ILE A 60 -9.84 -10.83 7.92
N GLY A 61 -8.57 -11.04 8.26
CA GLY A 61 -7.66 -11.93 7.56
C GLY A 61 -6.99 -11.30 6.33
N THR A 62 -5.86 -11.89 5.94
CA THR A 62 -4.97 -11.37 4.89
C THR A 62 -5.64 -11.25 3.52
N LYS A 63 -6.56 -12.15 3.16
CA LYS A 63 -7.25 -12.14 1.86
C LYS A 63 -8.17 -10.93 1.71
N HIS A 64 -9.07 -10.71 2.68
CA HIS A 64 -9.95 -9.53 2.69
C HIS A 64 -9.14 -8.25 2.83
N GLY A 65 -8.08 -8.27 3.64
CA GLY A 65 -7.12 -7.18 3.73
C GLY A 65 -6.54 -6.77 2.38
N LEU A 66 -6.05 -7.72 1.58
CA LEU A 66 -5.57 -7.42 0.23
C LEU A 66 -6.68 -6.83 -0.65
N MET A 67 -7.91 -7.37 -0.61
CA MET A 67 -9.01 -6.82 -1.43
C MET A 67 -9.31 -5.37 -1.07
N VAL A 68 -9.51 -5.09 0.22
CA VAL A 68 -9.77 -3.73 0.72
C VAL A 68 -8.59 -2.81 0.43
N GLY A 69 -7.37 -3.30 0.67
CA GLY A 69 -6.13 -2.56 0.43
C GLY A 69 -5.99 -2.16 -1.03
N PHE A 70 -6.09 -3.10 -1.97
CA PHE A 70 -6.03 -2.82 -3.41
C PHE A 70 -7.17 -1.94 -3.89
N PHE A 71 -8.38 -2.09 -3.34
CA PHE A 71 -9.52 -1.24 -3.68
C PHE A 71 -9.30 0.22 -3.24
N LEU A 72 -8.94 0.43 -1.96
CA LEU A 72 -8.64 1.76 -1.43
C LEU A 72 -7.44 2.38 -2.15
N TYR A 73 -6.39 1.59 -2.38
CA TYR A 73 -5.17 2.08 -3.02
C TYR A 73 -5.43 2.48 -4.47
N GLY A 74 -6.03 1.58 -5.26
CA GLY A 74 -6.39 1.85 -6.66
C GLY A 74 -7.38 3.02 -6.78
N GLY A 75 -8.39 3.09 -5.91
CA GLY A 75 -9.32 4.23 -5.86
C GLY A 75 -8.61 5.55 -5.56
N GLY A 76 -7.72 5.56 -4.57
CA GLY A 76 -6.89 6.74 -4.25
C GLY A 76 -6.02 7.18 -5.42
N LEU A 77 -5.44 6.23 -6.18
CA LEU A 77 -4.65 6.49 -7.38
C LEU A 77 -5.50 7.03 -8.53
N VAL A 78 -6.70 6.49 -8.76
CA VAL A 78 -7.64 7.00 -9.77
C VAL A 78 -8.03 8.45 -9.48
N LEU A 79 -8.26 8.79 -8.21
CA LEU A 79 -8.56 10.17 -7.81
C LEU A 79 -7.42 11.16 -8.14
N ARG A 80 -6.18 10.69 -8.30
CA ARG A 80 -5.06 11.57 -8.69
C ARG A 80 -5.21 12.16 -10.09
N ALA A 81 -6.05 11.56 -10.93
CA ALA A 81 -6.39 12.10 -12.24
C ALA A 81 -7.28 13.37 -12.15
N TYR A 82 -7.74 13.76 -10.96
CA TYR A 82 -8.66 14.86 -10.73
C TYR A 82 -8.09 15.86 -9.71
N PRO A 83 -7.23 16.81 -10.12
CA PRO A 83 -6.70 17.85 -9.25
C PRO A 83 -7.74 18.95 -8.97
N THR A 84 -8.96 18.56 -8.58
CA THR A 84 -10.08 19.49 -8.39
C THR A 84 -10.47 19.57 -6.93
N GLY A 85 -9.92 20.57 -6.24
CA GLY A 85 -10.31 20.95 -4.88
C GLY A 85 -9.69 20.11 -3.75
N MET A 86 -9.77 20.66 -2.55
CA MET A 86 -9.17 20.09 -1.34
C MET A 86 -9.77 18.73 -0.96
N ALA A 87 -11.09 18.55 -1.14
CA ALA A 87 -11.77 17.31 -0.81
C ALA A 87 -11.16 16.11 -1.55
N ILE A 88 -10.94 16.22 -2.87
CA ILE A 88 -10.34 15.14 -3.66
C ILE A 88 -8.88 14.91 -3.28
N ALA A 89 -8.13 15.98 -3.03
CA ALA A 89 -6.74 15.85 -2.60
C ALA A 89 -6.61 15.07 -1.28
N VAL A 90 -7.45 15.39 -0.29
CA VAL A 90 -7.49 14.73 1.02
C VAL A 90 -7.95 13.28 0.86
N THR A 91 -9.05 13.02 0.17
CA THR A 91 -9.58 11.65 0.02
C THR A 91 -8.62 10.77 -0.78
N SER A 92 -8.03 11.28 -1.87
CA SER A 92 -7.01 10.59 -2.66
C SER A 92 -5.81 10.19 -1.79
N GLY A 93 -5.30 11.14 -1.00
CA GLY A 93 -4.17 10.93 -0.10
C GLY A 93 -4.47 9.88 0.98
N LEU A 94 -5.60 10.03 1.68
CA LEU A 94 -6.04 9.10 2.73
C LEU A 94 -6.27 7.69 2.18
N MET A 95 -7.01 7.55 1.08
CA MET A 95 -7.30 6.25 0.46
C MET A 95 -6.01 5.58 -0.02
N ALA A 96 -5.12 6.31 -0.68
CA ALA A 96 -3.84 5.79 -1.13
C ALA A 96 -2.95 5.37 0.06
N GLY A 97 -2.83 6.21 1.09
CA GLY A 97 -1.99 5.90 2.25
C GLY A 97 -2.51 4.71 3.06
N MET A 98 -3.82 4.65 3.29
CA MET A 98 -4.46 3.54 4.00
C MET A 98 -4.38 2.25 3.19
N GLY A 99 -4.71 2.30 1.90
CA GLY A 99 -4.64 1.15 1.00
C GLY A 99 -3.21 0.58 0.90
N ALA A 100 -2.21 1.44 0.67
CA ALA A 100 -0.80 1.05 0.62
C ALA A 100 -0.35 0.37 1.92
N SER A 101 -0.74 0.93 3.08
CA SER A 101 -0.40 0.37 4.38
C SER A 101 -1.02 -1.02 4.59
N ILE A 102 -2.31 -1.18 4.27
CA ILE A 102 -3.01 -2.46 4.39
C ILE A 102 -2.38 -3.51 3.47
N ILE A 103 -2.09 -3.16 2.20
CA ILE A 103 -1.41 -4.04 1.24
C ILE A 103 -0.05 -4.45 1.80
N ALA A 104 0.77 -3.51 2.26
CA ALA A 104 2.10 -3.79 2.77
C ALA A 104 2.09 -4.76 3.96
N ILE A 105 1.18 -4.56 4.93
CA ILE A 105 1.03 -5.45 6.09
C ILE A 105 0.55 -6.84 5.63
N ALA A 106 -0.44 -6.89 4.74
CA ALA A 106 -0.98 -8.15 4.25
C ALA A 106 0.05 -8.95 3.45
N LEU A 107 0.83 -8.30 2.58
CA LEU A 107 1.91 -8.92 1.82
C LEU A 107 3.03 -9.41 2.73
N LYS A 108 3.44 -8.63 3.74
CA LYS A 108 4.40 -9.09 4.76
C LYS A 108 3.86 -10.30 5.52
N SER A 109 2.58 -10.30 5.90
CA SER A 109 1.93 -11.46 6.52
C SER A 109 1.97 -12.72 5.63
N LEU A 110 1.84 -12.59 4.30
CA LEU A 110 2.01 -13.73 3.39
C LEU A 110 3.46 -14.25 3.38
N ILE A 111 4.45 -13.36 3.42
CA ILE A 111 5.86 -13.74 3.46
C ILE A 111 6.18 -14.49 4.77
N PHE A 112 5.65 -14.02 5.90
CA PHE A 112 5.82 -14.67 7.21
C PHE A 112 5.14 -16.04 7.33
N ASN A 113 4.23 -16.39 6.40
CA ASN A 113 3.58 -17.70 6.33
C ASN A 113 4.32 -18.71 5.42
N ILE A 114 5.48 -18.33 4.85
CA ILE A 114 6.36 -19.24 4.11
C ILE A 114 7.29 -19.97 5.09
N ASP A 115 7.76 -21.15 4.70
CA ASP A 115 8.81 -21.88 5.41
C ASP A 115 10.03 -20.99 5.68
N LYS A 116 10.56 -21.06 6.91
CA LYS A 116 11.65 -20.20 7.37
C LYS A 116 12.90 -20.25 6.47
N GLN A 117 13.16 -21.38 5.82
CA GLN A 117 14.32 -21.54 4.92
C GLN A 117 14.21 -20.67 3.66
N GLU A 118 12.99 -20.53 3.10
CA GLU A 118 12.75 -19.74 1.89
C GLU A 118 12.41 -18.27 2.19
N GLN A 119 12.05 -17.95 3.44
CA GLN A 119 11.57 -16.61 3.82
C GLN A 119 12.60 -15.50 3.51
N ASN A 120 13.88 -15.70 3.83
CA ASN A 120 14.93 -14.71 3.56
C ASN A 120 15.13 -14.46 2.06
N LYS A 121 15.07 -15.52 1.27
CA LYS A 121 15.18 -15.46 -0.19
C LYS A 121 14.00 -14.69 -0.80
N VAL A 122 12.79 -14.95 -0.32
CA VAL A 122 11.58 -14.25 -0.76
C VAL A 122 11.66 -12.78 -0.40
N LEU A 123 12.14 -12.44 0.80
CA LEU A 123 12.30 -11.06 1.23
C LEU A 123 13.30 -10.30 0.33
N LEU A 124 14.47 -10.88 0.07
CA LEU A 124 15.47 -10.31 -0.84
C LEU A 124 14.90 -10.12 -2.25
N HIS A 125 14.15 -11.11 -2.77
CA HIS A 125 13.51 -11.01 -4.08
C HIS A 125 12.44 -9.91 -4.12
N THR A 126 11.67 -9.71 -3.04
CA THR A 126 10.70 -8.61 -2.98
C THR A 126 11.36 -7.24 -2.94
N ASP A 127 12.54 -7.12 -2.33
CA ASP A 127 13.31 -5.87 -2.32
C ASP A 127 13.88 -5.59 -3.73
N ASN A 128 14.46 -6.59 -4.39
CA ASN A 128 14.90 -6.47 -5.78
C ASN A 128 13.74 -6.12 -6.72
N LEU A 129 12.58 -6.75 -6.54
CA LEU A 129 11.37 -6.46 -7.29
C LEU A 129 10.91 -5.02 -7.09
N SER A 130 11.08 -4.45 -5.89
CA SER A 130 10.79 -3.04 -5.63
C SER A 130 11.67 -2.11 -6.45
N THR A 131 12.98 -2.37 -6.50
CA THR A 131 13.92 -1.60 -7.32
C THR A 131 13.58 -1.70 -8.81
N ILE A 132 13.28 -2.91 -9.30
CA ILE A 132 12.89 -3.13 -10.69
C ILE A 132 11.58 -2.39 -11.01
N ALA A 133 10.56 -2.53 -10.15
CA ALA A 133 9.27 -1.87 -10.32
C ALA A 133 9.40 -0.34 -10.29
N GLN A 134 10.30 0.19 -9.46
CA GLN A 134 10.61 1.61 -9.40
C GLN A 134 11.22 2.12 -10.70
N SER A 135 12.33 1.53 -11.12
CA SER A 135 13.06 1.97 -12.32
C SER A 135 12.20 1.79 -13.58
N LEU A 136 11.53 0.64 -13.71
CA LEU A 136 10.67 0.35 -14.85
C LEU A 136 9.42 1.23 -14.83
N GLY A 137 8.80 1.43 -13.66
CA GLY A 137 7.61 2.28 -13.52
C GLY A 137 7.89 3.74 -13.85
N ALA A 138 9.02 4.29 -13.39
CA ALA A 138 9.42 5.65 -13.72
C ALA A 138 9.77 5.80 -15.22
N PHE A 139 10.46 4.83 -15.81
CA PHE A 139 10.76 4.82 -17.24
C PHE A 139 9.48 4.74 -18.09
N ILE A 140 8.59 3.80 -17.78
CA ILE A 140 7.32 3.62 -18.49
C ILE A 140 6.39 4.80 -18.29
N ALA A 141 6.45 5.53 -17.17
CA ALA A 141 5.66 6.74 -16.97
C ALA A 141 5.88 7.76 -18.11
N GLY A 142 7.14 8.04 -18.45
CA GLY A 142 7.48 8.94 -19.55
C GLY A 142 7.02 8.40 -20.90
N GLY A 143 7.35 7.14 -21.21
CA GLY A 143 6.95 6.50 -22.47
C GLY A 143 5.43 6.44 -22.67
N LEU A 144 4.68 6.15 -21.60
CA LEU A 144 3.22 6.09 -21.61
C LEU A 144 2.61 7.46 -21.93
N VAL A 145 3.08 8.53 -21.28
CA VAL A 145 2.61 9.89 -21.57
C VAL A 145 2.96 10.30 -23.00
N THR A 146 4.16 9.97 -23.50
CA THR A 146 4.55 10.25 -24.89
C THR A 146 3.62 9.58 -25.89
N ILE A 147 3.34 8.29 -25.72
CA ILE A 147 2.41 7.55 -26.60
C ILE A 147 1.01 8.14 -26.51
N LEU A 148 0.52 8.42 -25.30
CA LEU A 148 -0.81 9.00 -25.11
C LEU A 148 -0.92 10.41 -25.72
N SER A 149 0.17 11.19 -25.73
CA SER A 149 0.14 12.55 -26.30
C SER A 149 -0.17 12.59 -27.81
N ILE A 150 0.00 11.44 -28.51
CA ILE A 150 -0.33 11.30 -29.93
C ILE A 150 -1.85 11.11 -30.14
N ILE A 151 -2.56 10.53 -29.16
CA ILE A 151 -3.94 10.05 -29.32
C ILE A 151 -4.95 10.67 -28.33
N ASP A 152 -4.49 11.34 -27.28
CA ASP A 152 -5.30 11.90 -26.21
C ASP A 152 -4.91 13.35 -25.92
N GLN A 153 -5.91 14.21 -25.71
CA GLN A 153 -5.72 15.61 -25.35
C GLN A 153 -5.26 15.79 -23.90
N THR A 154 -5.48 14.80 -23.03
CA THR A 154 -5.12 14.85 -21.61
C THR A 154 -4.22 13.69 -21.17
N PRO A 155 -3.03 13.53 -21.79
CA PRO A 155 -2.25 12.29 -21.68
C PRO A 155 -1.82 11.96 -20.25
N TYR A 156 -1.51 12.96 -19.43
CA TYR A 156 -1.19 12.78 -18.01
C TYR A 156 -2.37 12.25 -17.20
N ARG A 157 -3.58 12.77 -17.44
CA ARG A 157 -4.80 12.33 -16.78
C ARG A 157 -5.09 10.87 -17.12
N SER A 158 -5.02 10.52 -18.40
CA SER A 158 -5.23 9.15 -18.87
C SER A 158 -4.18 8.18 -18.33
N ALA A 159 -2.90 8.57 -18.30
CA ALA A 159 -1.84 7.75 -17.71
C ALA A 159 -2.07 7.50 -16.20
N LEU A 160 -2.53 8.52 -15.46
CA LEU A 160 -2.89 8.36 -14.04
C LEU A 160 -4.07 7.42 -13.85
N LEU A 161 -5.12 7.53 -14.68
CA LEU A 161 -6.26 6.60 -14.65
C LEU A 161 -5.81 5.16 -14.95
N ILE A 162 -5.01 4.96 -15.99
CA ILE A 162 -4.46 3.65 -16.36
C ILE A 162 -3.69 3.06 -15.17
N SER A 163 -2.81 3.84 -14.54
CA SER A 163 -2.04 3.37 -13.38
C SER A 163 -2.93 2.95 -12.21
N GLY A 164 -4.01 3.69 -11.91
CA GLY A 164 -4.96 3.34 -10.86
C GLY A 164 -5.77 2.08 -11.19
N VAL A 165 -6.23 1.95 -12.43
CA VAL A 165 -6.96 0.75 -12.90
C VAL A 165 -6.05 -0.47 -12.89
N MET A 166 -4.78 -0.34 -13.28
CA MET A 166 -3.80 -1.43 -13.23
C MET A 166 -3.65 -2.02 -11.83
N VAL A 167 -3.65 -1.18 -10.79
CA VAL A 167 -3.66 -1.67 -9.39
C VAL A 167 -4.92 -2.49 -9.08
N LEU A 168 -6.08 -2.03 -9.55
CA LEU A 168 -7.36 -2.71 -9.29
C LEU A 168 -7.45 -4.09 -9.96
N ILE A 169 -6.75 -4.32 -11.07
CA ILE A 169 -6.69 -5.63 -11.74
C ILE A 169 -6.19 -6.71 -10.77
N ALA A 170 -5.31 -6.37 -9.83
CA ALA A 170 -4.81 -7.30 -8.83
C ALA A 170 -5.94 -7.95 -8.00
N ILE A 171 -7.07 -7.25 -7.79
CA ILE A 171 -8.20 -7.75 -7.01
C ILE A 171 -8.75 -9.05 -7.59
N VAL A 172 -8.80 -9.17 -8.92
CA VAL A 172 -9.32 -10.37 -9.62
C VAL A 172 -8.48 -11.61 -9.31
N ALA A 173 -7.18 -11.45 -9.04
CA ALA A 173 -6.29 -12.55 -8.72
C ALA A 173 -6.38 -13.01 -7.24
N ILE A 174 -6.92 -12.18 -6.34
CA ILE A 174 -6.98 -12.45 -4.89
C ILE A 174 -7.83 -13.67 -4.52
N PRO A 175 -9.02 -13.91 -5.10
CA PRO A 175 -9.84 -15.09 -4.82
C PRO A 175 -9.09 -16.42 -4.94
N SER A 176 -8.14 -16.50 -5.87
CA SER A 176 -7.32 -17.68 -6.14
C SER A 176 -6.21 -17.93 -5.11
N LEU A 177 -5.96 -17.00 -4.20
CA LEU A 177 -4.87 -17.09 -3.22
C LEU A 177 -5.19 -18.14 -2.16
N LYS A 178 -4.41 -19.22 -2.14
CA LYS A 178 -4.42 -20.24 -1.08
C LYS A 178 -3.51 -19.76 0.04
N ILE A 179 -4.11 -19.39 1.18
CA ILE A 179 -3.38 -19.01 2.39
C ILE A 179 -3.42 -20.22 3.32
N PRO A 180 -2.26 -20.81 3.68
CA PRO A 180 -2.21 -21.84 4.71
C PRO A 180 -2.87 -21.32 5.99
N LYS A 181 -3.74 -22.10 6.61
CA LYS A 181 -4.29 -21.76 7.93
C LYS A 181 -3.18 -21.89 8.98
N THR A 182 -2.37 -20.86 9.13
CA THR A 182 -1.41 -20.80 10.25
C THR A 182 -2.14 -20.15 11.43
N GLU A 183 -2.66 -20.96 12.33
CA GLU A 183 -3.15 -20.55 13.66
C GLU A 183 -1.97 -20.07 14.53
N LYS A 184 -1.41 -18.91 14.24
CA LYS A 184 -0.64 -18.18 15.26
C LYS A 184 -1.07 -16.72 15.24
N PRO A 185 -1.80 -16.25 16.26
CA PRO A 185 -2.19 -14.85 16.33
C PRO A 185 -0.93 -13.99 16.36
N LEU A 186 -0.89 -12.94 15.54
CA LEU A 186 0.19 -11.96 15.41
C LEU A 186 0.46 -11.13 16.69
N VAL A 187 -0.20 -11.49 17.80
CA VAL A 187 0.01 -10.88 19.12
C VAL A 187 0.23 -12.02 20.10
N LYS A 188 1.49 -12.23 20.52
CA LYS A 188 1.76 -12.89 21.80
C LYS A 188 0.98 -12.09 22.85
N LYS A 189 -0.12 -12.64 23.38
CA LYS A 189 -0.69 -12.13 24.63
C LYS A 189 0.48 -11.99 25.60
N ALA A 190 0.77 -10.76 26.01
CA ALA A 190 1.75 -10.52 27.05
C ALA A 190 1.38 -11.44 28.23
N PRO A 191 2.35 -12.13 28.86
CA PRO A 191 2.03 -12.90 30.04
C PRO A 191 1.35 -11.95 31.02
N LYS A 192 0.17 -12.33 31.50
CA LYS A 192 -0.46 -11.67 32.65
C LYS A 192 0.60 -11.68 33.76
N LYS A 193 1.31 -10.57 33.95
CA LYS A 193 2.08 -10.38 35.17
C LYS A 193 1.05 -10.45 36.28
N ALA A 194 1.09 -11.54 37.04
CA ALA A 194 0.41 -11.61 38.32
C ALA A 194 0.85 -10.37 39.09
N LEU A 195 -0.13 -9.52 39.40
CA LEU A 195 0.05 -8.34 40.21
C LEU A 195 0.37 -8.83 41.62
N HIS A 196 1.63 -9.19 41.89
CA HIS A 196 2.10 -9.37 43.25
C HIS A 196 2.18 -7.98 43.87
N PHE A 197 1.12 -7.65 44.59
CA PHE A 197 0.97 -6.49 45.44
C PHE A 197 2.10 -6.54 46.49
N PHE A 198 3.19 -5.80 46.26
CA PHE A 198 4.22 -5.60 47.27
C PHE A 198 3.69 -4.57 48.26
N ILE A 199 3.21 -5.06 49.41
CA ILE A 199 2.89 -4.26 50.58
C ILE A 199 4.22 -3.71 51.11
N PHE A 200 4.45 -2.41 50.93
CA PHE A 200 5.49 -1.70 51.66
C PHE A 200 5.07 -1.61 53.13
N SER A 201 5.66 -2.45 53.98
CA SER A 201 5.59 -2.28 55.43
C SER A 201 6.56 -1.18 55.83
N ILE A 202 6.01 -0.04 56.22
CA ILE A 202 6.72 1.01 56.96
C ILE A 202 7.23 0.40 58.27
N LYS A 203 8.52 0.53 58.56
CA LYS A 203 9.05 0.43 59.92
C LYS A 203 10.00 1.60 60.19
N GLN A 204 9.64 2.31 61.25
CA GLN A 204 10.31 3.46 61.85
C GLN A 204 11.78 3.17 62.19
N ILE A 205 12.66 4.15 61.93
CA ILE A 205 13.60 4.72 62.92
C ILE A 205 13.62 6.24 62.67
#